data_AF-A0A7S2SZT0-F1
#
_entry.id   AF-A0A7S2SZT0-F1
#
_cell.length_a   1.000
_cell.length_b   1.000
_cell.length_c   1.000
_cell.angle_alpha   90.00
_cell.angle_beta   90.00
_cell.angle_gamma   90.00
#
_symmetry.space_group_name_H-M   'P 1'
#
loop_
_entity.id
_entity.type
_entity.pdbx_description
1 polymer ?
#
loop_
_entity_poly.entity_id
_entity_poly.type
_entity_poly.pdbx_seq_one_letter_code
_entity_poly.pdbx_strand_id
1 'polypeptide(L)'
;RNTKLGKALHKLVHHFPRLEIAAQLLPLTRSLIKIDLTLTPDFAWEDSSHGFVESFWIIVEDSDSEMILHSETFLLRKGMSNVEHSVSFTIMMTDPIPPQYFVRVISDKWLGSETSLPISFRD
;
A
#
# COMPACT_ATOMS: atom_id res chain seq x y z
N ARG A 1 9.04 -5.43 -32.75
CA ARG A 1 7.78 -5.71 -32.00
C ARG A 1 7.39 -7.17 -32.22
N ASN A 2 7.37 -8.01 -31.19
CA ASN A 2 7.04 -9.44 -31.30
C ASN A 2 5.60 -9.69 -30.84
N THR A 3 4.68 -9.87 -31.79
CA THR A 3 3.23 -9.98 -31.54
C THR A 3 2.83 -11.29 -30.85
N LYS A 4 3.64 -12.35 -30.97
CA LYS A 4 3.37 -13.65 -30.33
C LYS A 4 3.53 -13.60 -28.80
N LEU A 5 4.44 -12.77 -28.31
CA LEU A 5 4.70 -12.62 -26.87
C LEU A 5 3.70 -11.70 -26.16
N GLY A 6 2.86 -10.96 -26.90
CA GLY A 6 1.92 -10.00 -26.32
C GLY A 6 0.92 -10.64 -25.35
N LYS A 7 0.39 -11.83 -25.68
CA LYS A 7 -0.55 -12.55 -24.80
C LYS A 7 0.09 -13.02 -23.50
N ALA A 8 1.32 -13.54 -23.58
CA ALA A 8 2.06 -14.00 -22.41
C ALA A 8 2.44 -12.84 -21.49
N LEU A 9 2.94 -11.73 -22.07
CA LEU A 9 3.26 -10.53 -21.32
C LEU A 9 2.01 -9.93 -20.65
N HIS A 10 0.90 -9.83 -21.38
CA HIS A 10 -0.36 -9.36 -20.84
C HIS A 10 -0.79 -10.21 -19.62
N LYS A 11 -0.68 -11.54 -19.71
CA LYS A 11 -0.95 -12.41 -18.55
C LYS A 11 -0.04 -12.03 -17.38
N LEU A 12 1.28 -11.97 -17.59
CA LEU A 12 2.24 -11.70 -16.50
C LEU A 12 2.01 -10.35 -15.82
N VAL A 13 1.68 -9.29 -16.58
CA VAL A 13 1.39 -7.97 -16.02
C VAL A 13 0.20 -8.02 -15.06
N HIS A 14 -0.88 -8.72 -15.43
CA HIS A 14 -2.05 -8.87 -14.56
C HIS A 14 -1.80 -9.76 -13.33
N HIS A 15 -0.77 -10.59 -13.34
CA HIS A 15 -0.39 -11.39 -12.16
C HIS A 15 0.65 -10.68 -11.30
N PHE A 16 1.16 -9.51 -11.70
CA PHE A 16 2.13 -8.80 -10.90
C PHE A 16 1.43 -8.18 -9.69
N PRO A 17 1.83 -8.48 -8.44
CA PRO A 17 1.10 -8.00 -7.27
C PRO A 17 1.02 -6.48 -7.21
N ARG A 18 -0.17 -5.97 -6.97
CA ARG A 18 -0.44 -4.55 -6.80
C ARG A 18 -1.59 -4.38 -5.83
N LEU A 19 -1.44 -3.44 -4.90
CA LEU A 19 -2.53 -2.99 -4.03
C LEU A 19 -2.87 -1.55 -4.40
N GLU A 20 -4.11 -1.30 -4.76
CA GLU A 20 -4.66 0.06 -4.74
C GLU A 20 -4.92 0.46 -3.30
N ILE A 21 -4.66 1.73 -2.98
CA ILE A 21 -4.75 2.24 -1.62
C ILE A 21 -5.58 3.52 -1.58
N ALA A 22 -6.44 3.60 -0.58
CA ALA A 22 -7.19 4.81 -0.24
C ALA A 22 -7.09 5.01 1.27
N ALA A 23 -7.12 6.26 1.74
CA ALA A 23 -6.99 6.54 3.16
C ALA A 23 -7.99 7.61 3.60
N GLN A 24 -8.54 7.43 4.79
CA GLN A 24 -9.33 8.41 5.49
C GLN A 24 -8.60 8.89 6.75
N LEU A 25 -8.56 10.20 6.92
CA LEU A 25 -7.93 10.85 8.06
C LEU A 25 -8.97 11.20 9.12
N LEU A 26 -8.70 10.79 10.35
CA LEU A 26 -9.53 11.06 11.52
C LEU A 26 -8.67 11.73 12.60
N PRO A 27 -8.68 13.08 12.68
CA PRO A 27 -7.98 13.80 13.73
C PRO A 27 -8.50 13.38 15.12
N LEU A 28 -7.59 12.93 16.00
CA LEU A 28 -7.91 12.58 17.39
C LEU A 28 -7.55 13.72 18.34
N THR A 29 -6.41 14.38 18.11
CA THR A 29 -5.96 15.58 18.84
C THR A 29 -5.26 16.55 17.87
N ARG A 30 -4.72 17.68 18.37
CA ARG A 30 -3.91 18.62 17.55
C ARG A 30 -2.69 17.96 16.90
N SER A 31 -2.13 16.90 17.50
CA SER A 31 -0.90 16.24 17.05
C SER A 31 -1.05 14.74 16.81
N LEU A 32 -2.23 14.15 17.02
CA LEU A 32 -2.48 12.72 16.84
C LEU A 32 -3.61 12.53 15.84
N ILE A 33 -3.34 11.73 14.81
CA ILE A 33 -4.29 11.43 13.74
C ILE A 33 -4.38 9.91 13.59
N LYS A 34 -5.61 9.42 13.46
CA LYS A 34 -5.90 8.05 13.04
C LYS A 34 -6.03 8.03 11.52
N ILE A 35 -5.36 7.07 10.90
CA ILE A 35 -5.46 6.78 9.47
C ILE A 35 -6.19 5.46 9.33
N ASP A 36 -7.32 5.50 8.62
CA ASP A 36 -8.04 4.32 8.18
C ASP A 36 -7.66 4.06 6.73
N LEU A 37 -6.75 3.10 6.52
CA LEU A 37 -6.21 2.71 5.23
C LEU A 37 -7.04 1.56 4.65
N THR A 38 -7.52 1.75 3.43
CA THR A 38 -8.18 0.75 2.62
C THR A 38 -7.21 0.21 1.58
N LEU A 39 -7.08 -1.12 1.52
CA LEU A 39 -6.22 -1.85 0.58
C LEU A 39 -7.10 -2.72 -0.33
N THR A 40 -7.00 -2.50 -1.63
CA THR A 40 -7.75 -3.25 -2.64
C THR A 40 -6.77 -4.00 -3.55
N PRO A 41 -6.76 -5.34 -3.51
CA PRO A 41 -5.91 -6.09 -4.43
C PRO A 41 -6.32 -5.88 -5.89
N ASP A 42 -5.36 -5.44 -6.71
CA ASP A 42 -5.52 -5.18 -8.14
C ASP A 42 -4.56 -6.05 -8.96
N PHE A 43 -4.71 -7.37 -8.80
CA PHE A 43 -3.97 -8.37 -9.57
C PHE A 43 -4.68 -9.72 -9.53
N ALA A 44 -4.44 -10.55 -10.55
CA ALA A 44 -4.89 -11.91 -10.62
C ALA A 44 -3.97 -12.82 -9.79
N TRP A 45 -4.55 -13.54 -8.84
CA TRP A 45 -3.81 -14.54 -8.06
C TRP A 45 -3.48 -15.76 -8.93
N GLU A 46 -2.24 -16.24 -8.82
CA GLU A 46 -1.73 -17.45 -9.47
C GLU A 46 -0.85 -18.23 -8.49
N ASP A 47 -1.29 -19.43 -8.13
CA ASP A 47 -0.72 -20.24 -7.06
C ASP A 47 0.75 -20.57 -7.27
N SER A 48 1.13 -20.80 -8.53
CA SER A 48 2.51 -21.15 -8.88
C SER A 48 3.51 -20.02 -8.61
N SER A 49 3.04 -18.77 -8.60
CA SER A 49 3.89 -17.59 -8.41
C SER A 49 3.75 -17.00 -6.99
N HIS A 50 2.52 -16.92 -6.48
CA HIS A 50 2.21 -16.22 -5.22
C HIS A 50 2.17 -17.12 -4.00
N GLY A 51 1.99 -18.43 -4.21
CA GLY A 51 1.73 -19.37 -3.13
C GLY A 51 0.41 -19.09 -2.40
N PHE A 52 0.43 -19.17 -1.07
CA PHE A 52 -0.75 -19.02 -0.22
C PHE A 52 -0.91 -17.64 0.41
N VAL A 53 0.18 -16.88 0.52
CA VAL A 53 0.23 -15.58 1.20
C VAL A 53 1.23 -14.67 0.49
N GLU A 54 0.76 -13.48 0.15
CA GLU A 54 1.58 -12.35 -0.24
C GLU A 54 1.71 -11.37 0.93
N SER A 55 2.92 -10.85 1.15
CA SER A 55 3.23 -9.97 2.27
C SER A 55 3.58 -8.59 1.75
N PHE A 56 3.04 -7.56 2.39
CA PHE A 56 3.27 -6.17 2.07
C PHE A 56 3.65 -5.40 3.33
N TRP A 57 4.63 -4.51 3.21
CA TRP A 57 4.95 -3.50 4.20
C TRP A 57 4.05 -2.29 3.98
N ILE A 58 3.35 -1.87 5.02
CA ILE A 58 2.71 -0.56 5.10
C ILE A 58 3.69 0.33 5.86
N ILE A 59 4.13 1.42 5.24
CA ILE A 59 5.10 2.36 5.79
C ILE A 59 4.51 3.76 5.69
N VAL A 60 4.57 4.52 6.77
CA VAL A 60 4.27 5.95 6.77
C VAL A 60 5.57 6.72 6.87
N GLU A 61 5.84 7.56 5.89
CA GLU A 61 7.03 8.42 5.83
C GLU A 61 6.64 9.89 6.04
N ASP A 62 7.58 10.68 6.54
CA ASP A 62 7.45 12.14 6.61
C ASP A 62 7.50 12.82 5.23
N SER A 63 7.46 14.16 5.20
CA SER A 63 7.29 14.93 3.96
C SER A 63 8.45 14.83 2.98
N ASP A 64 9.66 14.56 3.47
CA ASP A 64 10.90 14.42 2.71
C ASP A 64 11.36 12.95 2.56
N SER A 65 10.57 12.00 3.09
CA SER A 65 10.88 10.56 3.08
C SER A 65 12.19 10.20 3.79
N GLU A 66 12.58 10.97 4.81
CA GLU A 66 13.78 10.70 5.62
C GLU A 66 13.47 9.87 6.87
N MET A 67 12.24 9.97 7.41
CA MET A 67 11.84 9.28 8.63
C MET A 67 10.63 8.38 8.43
N ILE A 68 10.75 7.14 8.91
CA ILE A 68 9.60 6.22 9.04
C ILE A 68 8.87 6.53 10.35
N LEU A 69 7.63 6.99 10.22
CA LEU A 69 6.75 7.38 11.33
C LEU A 69 5.91 6.19 11.85
N HIS A 70 5.60 5.24 10.98
CA HIS A 70 4.89 4.00 11.31
C HIS A 70 5.27 2.92 10.30
N SER A 71 5.33 1.67 10.73
CA SER A 71 5.49 0.54 9.83
C SER A 71 4.83 -0.72 10.38
N GLU A 72 4.10 -1.44 9.54
CA GLU A 72 3.55 -2.75 9.89
C GLU A 72 3.45 -3.66 8.67
N THR A 73 3.28 -4.96 8.91
CA THR A 73 3.16 -5.95 7.83
C THR A 73 1.69 -6.32 7.63
N PHE A 74 1.23 -6.24 6.38
CA PHE A 74 -0.05 -6.74 5.91
C PHE A 74 0.12 -8.06 5.16
N LEU A 75 -0.62 -9.08 5.59
CA LEU A 75 -0.59 -10.42 4.99
C LEU A 75 -1.85 -10.66 4.17
N LEU A 76 -1.73 -10.59 2.84
CA LEU A 76 -2.79 -10.94 1.92
C LEU A 76 -2.83 -12.45 1.71
N ARG A 77 -3.86 -13.10 2.26
CA ARG A 77 -4.10 -14.53 2.03
C ARG A 77 -4.85 -14.74 0.72
N LYS A 78 -4.54 -15.82 0.00
CA LYS A 78 -5.21 -16.19 -1.27
C LYS A 78 -6.74 -16.11 -1.21
N GLY A 79 -7.35 -16.64 -0.15
CA GLY A 79 -8.82 -16.64 0.00
C GLY A 79 -9.45 -15.25 0.13
N MET A 80 -8.62 -14.21 0.34
CA MET A 80 -9.02 -12.82 0.52
C MET A 80 -8.50 -11.92 -0.61
N SER A 81 -8.04 -12.47 -1.73
CA SER A 81 -7.46 -11.69 -2.83
C SER A 81 -8.48 -10.86 -3.61
N ASN A 82 -9.78 -11.13 -3.44
CA ASN A 82 -10.85 -10.48 -4.22
C ASN A 82 -11.74 -9.58 -3.34
N VAL A 83 -11.29 -9.27 -2.14
CA VAL A 83 -12.02 -8.42 -1.20
C VAL A 83 -11.13 -7.28 -0.74
N GLU A 84 -11.77 -6.18 -0.39
CA GLU A 84 -11.14 -5.02 0.22
C GLU A 84 -10.72 -5.31 1.67
N HIS A 85 -9.62 -4.71 2.10
CA HIS A 85 -9.08 -4.84 3.46
C HIS A 85 -8.95 -3.47 4.10
N SER A 86 -9.19 -3.39 5.40
CA SER A 86 -8.99 -2.16 6.17
C SER A 86 -7.91 -2.37 7.23
N VAL A 87 -7.01 -1.40 7.34
CA VAL A 87 -5.95 -1.33 8.35
C VAL A 87 -6.01 0.04 9.00
N SER A 88 -6.05 0.08 10.32
CA SER A 88 -6.17 1.32 11.08
C SER A 88 -4.98 1.51 11.99
N PHE A 89 -4.32 2.66 11.92
CA PHE A 89 -3.18 3.00 12.78
C PHE A 89 -3.19 4.49 13.12
N THR A 90 -2.40 4.89 14.12
CA THR A 90 -2.29 6.29 14.54
C THR A 90 -0.86 6.78 14.39
N ILE A 91 -0.71 8.02 13.93
CA ILE A 91 0.60 8.67 13.79
C ILE A 91 0.60 10.04 14.49
N MET A 92 1.80 10.48 14.86
CA MET A 92 2.06 11.79 15.43
C MET A 92 2.44 12.79 14.34
N MET A 93 1.84 13.97 14.37
CA MET A 93 2.24 15.11 13.54
C MET A 93 3.32 15.92 14.28
N THR A 94 4.24 16.50 13.52
CA THR A 94 5.23 17.46 14.02
C THR A 94 4.57 18.82 14.34
N ASP A 95 5.27 19.67 15.11
CA ASP A 95 4.92 21.09 15.31
C ASP A 95 6.11 21.94 14.77
N PRO A 96 5.93 22.70 13.68
CA PRO A 96 4.68 22.98 12.96
C PRO A 96 4.13 21.78 12.17
N ILE A 97 2.81 21.80 11.91
CA ILE A 97 2.12 20.73 11.15
C ILE A 97 2.74 20.59 9.75
N PRO A 98 3.13 19.38 9.33
CA PRO A 98 3.73 19.14 8.03
C PRO A 98 2.70 19.32 6.90
N PRO A 99 3.14 19.61 5.67
CA PRO A 99 2.22 19.73 4.53
C PRO A 99 1.50 18.41 4.22
N GLN A 100 2.24 17.30 4.25
CA GLN A 100 1.76 15.97 3.93
C GLN A 100 2.69 14.90 4.48
N TYR A 101 2.18 13.68 4.62
CA TYR A 101 2.99 12.47 4.76
C TYR A 101 2.74 11.54 3.58
N PHE A 102 3.50 10.45 3.50
CA PHE A 102 3.29 9.43 2.47
C PHE A 102 2.99 8.09 3.11
N VAL A 103 1.91 7.45 2.67
CA VAL A 103 1.66 6.03 2.96
C VAL A 103 2.17 5.22 1.78
N ARG A 104 3.09 4.30 2.03
CA ARG A 104 3.66 3.39 1.04
C ARG A 104 3.26 1.97 1.38
N VAL A 105 2.84 1.23 0.36
CA VAL A 105 2.55 -0.19 0.45
C VAL A 105 3.46 -0.93 -0.52
N ILE A 106 4.40 -1.70 0.01
CA ILE A 106 5.51 -2.28 -0.74
C ILE A 106 5.50 -3.79 -0.55
N SER A 107 5.60 -4.57 -1.63
CA SER A 107 5.73 -6.02 -1.52
C SER A 107 7.05 -6.39 -0.86
N ASP A 108 6.99 -7.36 0.06
CA ASP A 108 8.18 -7.94 0.70
C ASP A 108 8.98 -8.85 -0.25
N LYS A 109 8.38 -9.27 -1.37
CA LYS A 109 8.97 -10.26 -2.30
C LYS A 109 9.14 -9.74 -3.73
N TRP A 110 8.24 -8.89 -4.20
CA TRP A 110 8.15 -8.50 -5.61
C TRP A 110 8.78 -7.13 -5.85
N LEU A 111 9.95 -7.11 -6.50
CA LEU A 111 10.63 -5.86 -6.85
C LEU A 111 9.77 -4.99 -7.77
N GLY A 112 9.59 -3.72 -7.41
CA GLY A 112 8.78 -2.76 -8.16
C GLY A 112 7.27 -2.89 -7.91
N SER A 113 6.85 -3.77 -6.99
CA SER A 113 5.49 -3.80 -6.47
C SER A 113 5.39 -2.84 -5.30
N GLU A 114 5.13 -1.58 -5.61
CA GLU A 114 4.88 -0.54 -4.62
C GLU A 114 3.77 0.41 -5.07
N THR A 115 2.99 0.88 -4.10
CA THR A 115 2.01 1.95 -4.28
C THR A 115 2.26 3.01 -3.21
N SER A 116 2.19 4.29 -3.58
CA SER A 116 2.36 5.42 -2.66
C SER A 116 1.15 6.36 -2.77
N LEU A 117 0.69 6.83 -1.61
CA LEU A 117 -0.41 7.77 -1.47
C LEU A 117 0.03 8.95 -0.61
N PRO A 118 0.07 10.18 -1.17
CA PRO A 118 0.28 11.37 -0.37
C PRO A 118 -0.96 11.66 0.48
N ILE A 119 -0.73 11.93 1.75
CA ILE A 119 -1.74 12.28 2.74
C ILE A 119 -1.56 13.75 3.09
N SER A 120 -2.36 14.63 2.48
CA SER A 120 -2.35 16.07 2.77
C SER A 120 -2.98 16.34 4.13
N PHE A 121 -2.35 17.22 4.91
CA PHE A 121 -2.93 17.80 6.13
C PHE A 121 -3.48 19.21 5.92
N ARG A 122 -3.47 19.68 4.67
CA ARG A 122 -4.09 20.94 4.25
C ARG A 122 -5.41 20.62 3.56
N ASP A 123 -6.47 21.27 4.02
CA ASP A 123 -7.78 21.33 3.34
C ASP A 123 -7.68 22.10 2.01
#